data_AF-A0A6G2DWW1-F1
#
_entry.id   AF-A0A6G2DWW1-F1
#
_cell.length_a   1.000
_cell.length_b   1.000
_cell.length_c   1.000
_cell.angle_alpha   90.00
_cell.angle_beta   90.00
_cell.angle_gamma   90.00
#
_symmetry.space_group_name_H-M   'P 1'
#
loop_
_entity.id
_entity.type
_entity.pdbx_description
1 polymer ?
#
loop_
_entity_poly.entity_id
_entity_poly.type
_entity_poly.pdbx_seq_one_letter_code
_entity_poly.pdbx_strand_id
1 'polypeptide(L)' 'DYDVSVPGGLKAKKFKTAPVMIGENVWIGANSIVLKGVSIGENSVVAAGSVVTKDIPADTIFIQKRLSREMKL' A
#
# COMPACT_ATOMS: atom_id res chain seq x y z
N ASP A 1 -6.53 3.58 8.95
CA ASP A 1 -6.95 2.58 9.98
C ASP A 1 -7.23 3.26 11.30
N TYR A 2 -7.89 2.56 12.21
CA TYR A 2 -8.14 3.04 13.56
C TYR A 2 -6.85 3.44 14.27
N ASP A 3 -6.91 4.57 14.97
CA ASP A 3 -5.86 4.95 15.91
C ASP A 3 -6.14 4.27 17.25
N VAL A 4 -5.41 3.19 17.54
CA VAL A 4 -5.52 2.50 18.84
C VAL A 4 -4.64 3.12 19.92
N SER A 5 -3.77 4.08 19.56
CA SER A 5 -2.87 4.75 20.50
C SER A 5 -3.52 5.93 21.24
N VAL A 6 -4.72 6.37 20.84
CA VAL A 6 -5.44 7.44 21.53
C VAL A 6 -6.19 6.94 22.78
N PRO A 7 -6.42 7.80 23.79
CA PRO A 7 -7.31 7.48 24.91
C PRO A 7 -8.69 7.01 24.43
N GLY A 8 -9.18 5.90 24.98
CA GLY A 8 -10.46 5.27 24.59
C GLY A 8 -10.33 4.16 23.52
N GLY A 9 -9.14 3.94 22.96
CA GLY A 9 -8.85 2.82 22.04
C GLY A 9 -9.81 2.75 20.84
N LEU A 10 -10.21 1.54 20.43
CA LEU A 10 -11.15 1.34 19.30
C LEU A 10 -12.48 2.09 19.47
N LYS A 11 -12.96 2.29 20.72
CA LYS A 11 -14.22 2.98 21.00
C LYS A 11 -14.15 4.47 20.67
N ALA A 12 -12.95 5.06 20.65
CA ALA A 12 -12.74 6.47 20.31
C ALA A 12 -13.03 6.79 18.84
N LYS A 13 -13.12 5.76 17.97
CA LYS A 13 -13.41 5.90 16.53
C LYS A 13 -12.53 6.96 15.83
N LYS A 14 -11.28 7.09 16.27
CA LYS A 14 -10.26 7.93 15.63
C LYS A 14 -9.49 7.12 14.60
N PHE A 15 -8.93 7.79 13.61
CA PHE A 15 -8.22 7.17 12.50
C PHE A 15 -6.84 7.80 12.30
N LYS A 16 -5.82 6.97 12.02
CA LYS A 16 -4.54 7.44 11.48
C LYS A 16 -4.68 7.63 9.98
N THR A 17 -4.43 8.84 9.52
CA THR A 17 -4.47 9.25 8.11
C THR A 17 -3.16 9.95 7.73
N ALA A 18 -2.72 9.75 6.51
CA ALA A 18 -1.61 10.47 5.88
C ALA A 18 -1.87 10.46 4.37
N PRO A 19 -1.45 11.51 3.63
CA PRO A 19 -1.66 11.57 2.20
C PRO A 19 -0.95 10.41 1.48
N VAL A 20 -1.51 10.02 0.35
CA VAL A 20 -0.85 9.14 -0.63
C VAL A 20 -0.52 10.01 -1.83
N MET A 21 0.76 10.03 -2.21
CA MET A 21 1.23 10.79 -3.36
C MET A 21 1.47 9.83 -4.53
N ILE A 22 0.85 10.11 -5.68
CA ILE A 22 1.01 9.30 -6.90
C ILE A 22 1.58 10.24 -7.97
N GLY A 23 2.77 9.92 -8.48
CA GLY A 23 3.44 10.66 -9.53
C GLY A 23 2.76 10.55 -10.88
N GLU A 24 3.24 11.33 -11.85
CA GLU A 24 2.76 11.27 -13.23
C GLU A 24 3.04 9.91 -13.87
N ASN A 25 2.16 9.49 -14.78
CA ASN A 25 2.29 8.25 -15.56
C ASN A 25 2.44 6.96 -14.74
N VAL A 26 1.98 6.93 -13.50
CA VAL A 26 1.96 5.70 -12.69
C VAL A 26 0.84 4.77 -13.14
N TRP A 27 1.18 3.50 -13.36
CA TRP A 27 0.18 2.44 -13.57
C TRP A 27 -0.02 1.61 -12.31
N ILE A 28 -1.26 1.58 -11.79
CA ILE A 28 -1.64 0.74 -10.66
C ILE A 28 -2.45 -0.46 -11.15
N GLY A 29 -1.88 -1.65 -11.00
CA GLY A 29 -2.53 -2.90 -11.33
C GLY A 29 -3.75 -3.18 -10.44
N ALA A 30 -4.70 -3.92 -10.98
CA ALA A 30 -5.97 -4.23 -10.32
C ALA A 30 -5.77 -4.87 -8.93
N ASN A 31 -6.68 -4.55 -8.01
CA ASN A 31 -6.70 -5.08 -6.63
C ASN A 31 -5.39 -4.80 -5.85
N SER A 32 -4.69 -3.72 -6.18
CA SER A 32 -3.58 -3.23 -5.37
C SER A 32 -4.11 -2.38 -4.20
N ILE A 33 -3.38 -2.40 -3.09
CA ILE A 33 -3.65 -1.60 -1.89
C ILE A 33 -2.44 -0.70 -1.64
N VAL A 34 -2.66 0.61 -1.50
CA VAL A 34 -1.61 1.58 -1.15
C VAL A 34 -1.88 2.09 0.26
N LEU A 35 -0.92 1.92 1.18
CA LEU A 35 -1.08 2.37 2.56
C LEU A 35 -0.87 3.88 2.69
N LYS A 36 -1.51 4.46 3.71
CA LYS A 36 -1.37 5.88 4.08
C LYS A 36 0.11 6.29 4.20
N GLY A 37 0.44 7.48 3.72
CA GLY A 37 1.78 8.06 3.85
C GLY A 37 2.78 7.60 2.79
N VAL A 38 2.37 6.73 1.85
CA VAL A 38 3.22 6.26 0.75
C VAL A 38 3.27 7.28 -0.38
N SER A 39 4.47 7.46 -0.95
CA SER A 39 4.71 8.16 -2.21
C SER A 39 5.15 7.20 -3.31
N ILE A 40 4.55 7.30 -4.50
CA ILE A 40 4.90 6.52 -5.69
C ILE A 40 5.47 7.47 -6.73
N GLY A 41 6.74 7.30 -7.08
CA GLY A 41 7.44 8.10 -8.08
C GLY A 41 6.86 7.95 -9.48
N GLU A 42 7.11 8.94 -10.33
CA GLU A 42 6.65 8.98 -11.72
C GLU A 42 7.13 7.78 -12.56
N ASN A 43 6.38 7.48 -13.62
CA ASN A 43 6.64 6.38 -14.57
C ASN A 43 6.73 4.98 -13.95
N SER A 44 6.30 4.83 -12.69
CA SER A 44 6.35 3.55 -11.98
C SER A 44 5.12 2.67 -12.23
N VAL A 45 5.29 1.36 -12.05
CA VAL A 45 4.24 0.36 -12.18
C VAL A 45 4.07 -0.39 -10.86
N VAL A 46 2.84 -0.47 -10.35
CA VAL A 46 2.49 -1.35 -9.23
C VAL A 46 1.78 -2.59 -9.79
N ALA A 47 2.38 -3.77 -9.65
CA ALA A 47 1.77 -5.00 -10.15
C ALA A 47 0.47 -5.34 -9.41
N ALA A 48 -0.46 -5.98 -10.12
CA ALA A 48 -1.76 -6.38 -9.58
C ALA A 48 -1.66 -7.20 -8.29
N GLY A 49 -2.60 -6.96 -7.36
CA GLY A 49 -2.64 -7.66 -6.07
C GLY A 49 -1.55 -7.26 -5.06
N SER A 50 -0.81 -6.18 -5.31
CA SER A 50 0.27 -5.72 -4.43
C SER A 50 -0.25 -4.88 -3.25
N VAL A 51 0.42 -4.99 -2.10
CA VAL A 51 0.24 -4.12 -0.93
C VAL A 51 1.49 -3.25 -0.76
N VAL A 52 1.36 -1.98 -1.13
CA VAL A 52 2.44 -1.00 -1.06
C VAL A 52 2.49 -0.40 0.35
N THR A 53 3.58 -0.71 1.06
CA THR A 53 3.79 -0.33 2.47
C THR A 53 4.88 0.72 2.67
N LYS A 54 5.60 1.06 1.60
CA LYS A 54 6.75 1.98 1.59
C LYS A 54 6.79 2.71 0.26
N ASP A 55 7.51 3.82 0.23
CA ASP A 55 7.69 4.63 -0.96
C ASP A 55 8.31 3.82 -2.11
N ILE A 56 7.86 4.12 -3.32
CA ILE A 56 8.36 3.55 -4.57
C ILE A 56 9.10 4.68 -5.30
N PRO A 57 10.40 4.51 -5.63
CA PRO A 57 11.13 5.48 -6.45
C PRO A 57 10.50 5.67 -7.85
N ALA A 58 10.91 6.71 -8.57
CA ALA A 58 10.55 6.86 -9.99
C ALA A 58 11.11 5.69 -10.84
N ASP A 59 10.54 5.50 -12.03
CA ASP A 59 10.98 4.52 -13.03
C ASP A 59 11.11 3.07 -12.48
N THR A 60 10.22 2.70 -11.55
CA THR A 60 10.29 1.44 -10.80
C THR A 60 9.08 0.55 -11.07
N ILE A 61 9.31 -0.75 -11.27
CA ILE A 61 8.25 -1.77 -11.22
C ILE A 61 8.23 -2.38 -9.82
N PHE A 62 7.19 -2.09 -9.04
CA PHE A 62 6.95 -2.68 -7.74
C PHE A 62 6.12 -3.96 -7.85
N ILE A 63 6.65 -5.05 -7.29
CA ILE A 63 5.94 -6.33 -7.15
C ILE A 63 5.96 -6.76 -5.69
N GLN A 64 4.79 -7.13 -5.15
CA GLN A 64 4.78 -7.87 -3.89
C GLN A 64 4.93 -9.37 -4.17
N LYS A 65 6.10 -9.92 -3.86
CA LYS A 65 6.35 -11.35 -3.99
C LYS A 65 5.42 -12.13 -3.05
N ARG A 66 4.57 -13.00 -3.61
CA ARG A 66 3.84 -14.04 -2.88
C ARG A 66 4.52 -15.38 -3.12
N LEU A 67 4.77 -16.12 -2.05
CA LEU A 67 5.21 -17.51 -2.12
C LEU A 67 3.97 -18.39 -1.92
N SER A 68 3.55 -19.08 -2.97
CA SER A 68 2.58 -20.16 -2.85
C SER A 68 3.29 -21.42 -2.37
N ARG A 69 2.67 -22.12 -1.43
CA ARG A 69 3.04 -23.48 -1.05
C ARG A 69 1.85 -24.38 -1.33
N GLU A 70 2.12 -25.50 -1.99
CA GLU A 70 1.13 -26.56 -2.15
C GLU A 70 1.11 -27.39 -0.86
N MET A 71 -0.09 -27.60 -0.32
CA MET A 71 -0.35 -28.66 0.66
C MET A 71 -1.24 -29.67 -0.04
N LYS A 72 -0.74 -30.91 -0.16
CA LYS A 72 -1.57 -32.04 -0.57
C LYS A 72 -2.42 -32.47 0.63
N LEU A 73 -3.70 -32.75 0.37
CA LEU A 73 -4.66 -33.27 1.34
C LEU A 73 -4.22 -34.65 1.86
#